data_AF-A0A3D4G2F7-F1
#
_entry.id   AF-A0A3D4G2F7-F1
#
_cell.length_a   1.000
_cell.length_b   1.000
_cell.length_c   1.000
_cell.angle_alpha   90.00
_cell.angle_beta   90.00
_cell.angle_gamma   90.00
#
_symmetry.space_group_name_H-M   'P 1'
#
loop_
_entity.id
_entity.type
_entity.pdbx_description
1 polymer ?
#
loop_
_entity_poly.entity_id
_entity_poly.type
_entity_poly.pdbx_seq_one_letter_code
_entity_poly.pdbx_strand_id
1 'polypeptide(L)'
;MGEQVGKSPPRVNSRAGEDAPRYREAGVDLDAAERAKAGLKDLVAATRDENTLSDLGSFGGLYLVPPGVRAPVLVASADGVGTKL
;
A
#
# COMPACT_ATOMS: atom_id res chain seq x y z
N MET A 1 -2.42 -57.09 -1.18
CA MET A 1 -1.67 -55.98 -0.51
C MET A 1 -1.70 -54.80 -1.46
N GLY A 2 -2.52 -53.79 -1.19
CA GLY A 2 -2.73 -52.67 -2.11
C GLY A 2 -3.70 -51.68 -1.50
N GLU A 3 -3.21 -50.96 -0.50
CA GLU A 3 -3.95 -49.97 0.28
C GLU A 3 -4.28 -48.76 -0.62
N GLN A 4 -5.55 -48.63 -1.00
CA GLN A 4 -6.04 -47.38 -1.61
C GLN A 4 -6.20 -46.35 -0.49
N VAL A 5 -5.15 -45.55 -0.27
CA VAL A 5 -5.20 -44.35 0.58
C VAL A 5 -6.01 -43.29 -0.17
N GLY A 6 -7.29 -43.19 0.17
CA GLY A 6 -8.15 -42.10 -0.28
C GLY A 6 -7.63 -40.76 0.24
N LYS A 7 -6.95 -40.00 -0.63
CA LYS A 7 -6.48 -38.65 -0.31
C LYS A 7 -7.71 -37.74 -0.23
N SER A 8 -8.15 -37.44 1.00
CA SER A 8 -9.21 -36.45 1.26
C SER A 8 -8.88 -35.14 0.54
N PRO A 9 -9.86 -34.46 -0.09
CA PRO A 9 -9.62 -33.17 -0.72
C PRO A 9 -9.15 -32.15 0.33
N PRO A 10 -8.30 -31.19 -0.05
CA PRO A 10 -7.90 -30.12 0.86
C PRO A 10 -9.16 -29.37 1.29
N ARG A 11 -9.37 -29.30 2.61
CA ARG A 11 -10.45 -28.49 3.19
C ARG A 11 -10.16 -27.03 2.83
N VAL A 12 -10.95 -26.47 1.92
CA VAL A 12 -11.01 -25.01 1.74
C VAL A 12 -11.59 -24.45 3.04
N ASN A 13 -10.74 -23.85 3.86
CA ASN A 13 -11.21 -23.13 5.04
C ASN A 13 -12.01 -21.90 4.55
N SER A 14 -13.33 -21.96 4.73
CA SER A 14 -14.26 -20.87 4.49
C SER A 14 -14.17 -19.77 5.55
N ARG A 15 -12.96 -19.25 5.82
CA ARG A 15 -12.72 -18.17 6.82
C ARG A 15 -12.68 -16.77 6.22
N ALA A 16 -12.72 -16.63 4.90
CA ALA A 16 -12.64 -15.34 4.23
C ALA A 16 -13.71 -14.32 4.67
N GLY A 17 -14.83 -14.76 5.27
CA GLY A 17 -15.88 -13.89 5.81
C GLY A 17 -15.71 -13.44 7.26
N GLU A 18 -14.93 -14.17 8.09
CA GLU A 18 -14.66 -13.79 9.50
C GLU A 18 -13.40 -12.92 9.66
N ASP A 19 -12.53 -12.88 8.65
CA ASP A 19 -11.27 -12.15 8.71
C ASP A 19 -11.43 -10.64 8.50
N ALA A 20 -12.45 -10.20 7.74
CA ALA A 20 -12.74 -8.79 7.52
C ALA A 20 -13.02 -7.98 8.82
N PRO A 21 -13.88 -8.44 9.75
CA PRO A 21 -14.06 -7.75 11.03
C PRO A 21 -12.78 -7.77 11.87
N ARG A 22 -12.02 -8.88 11.90
CA ARG A 22 -10.73 -8.95 12.62
C ARG A 22 -9.69 -7.98 12.06
N TYR A 23 -9.65 -7.79 10.75
CA TYR A 23 -8.72 -6.86 10.10
C TYR A 23 -9.06 -5.39 10.46
N ARG A 24 -10.36 -5.09 10.55
CA ARG A 24 -10.85 -3.79 11.02
C ARG A 24 -10.63 -3.58 12.52
N GLU A 25 -10.81 -4.62 13.34
CA GLU A 25 -10.51 -4.62 14.78
C GLU A 25 -9.02 -4.40 15.05
N ALA A 26 -8.13 -4.88 14.18
CA ALA A 26 -6.71 -4.57 14.20
C ALA A 26 -6.38 -3.10 13.81
N GLY A 27 -7.40 -2.28 13.54
CA GLY A 27 -7.29 -0.87 13.19
C GLY A 27 -7.20 -0.57 11.70
N VAL A 28 -7.39 -1.57 10.82
CA VAL A 28 -7.27 -1.40 9.37
C VAL A 28 -8.65 -1.34 8.71
N ASP A 29 -9.09 -0.13 8.37
CA ASP A 29 -10.34 0.12 7.65
C ASP A 29 -10.07 0.44 6.17
N LEU A 30 -10.28 -0.55 5.31
CA LEU A 30 -10.04 -0.43 3.86
C LEU A 30 -10.99 0.58 3.21
N ASP A 31 -12.26 0.64 3.64
CA ASP A 31 -13.22 1.59 3.08
C ASP A 31 -12.85 3.03 3.45
N ALA A 32 -12.39 3.25 4.68
CA ALA A 32 -11.88 4.55 5.11
C ALA A 32 -10.64 4.95 4.31
N ALA A 33 -9.73 4.01 4.05
CA ALA A 33 -8.55 4.24 3.21
C ALA A 33 -8.94 4.62 1.77
N GLU A 34 -9.91 3.94 1.15
CA GLU A 34 -10.40 4.29 -0.19
C GLU A 34 -11.04 5.68 -0.23
N ARG A 35 -11.87 6.03 0.76
CA ARG A 35 -12.47 7.37 0.84
C ARG A 35 -11.41 8.46 0.99
N ALA A 36 -10.40 8.23 1.83
CA ALA A 36 -9.30 9.17 2.00
C ALA A 36 -8.50 9.36 0.71
N LYS A 37 -8.15 8.26 0.03
CA LYS A 37 -7.44 8.31 -1.26
C LYS A 37 -8.24 9.07 -2.32
N ALA A 38 -9.55 8.84 -2.40
CA ALA A 38 -10.42 9.55 -3.34
C ALA A 38 -10.41 11.06 -3.09
N GLY A 39 -10.48 11.50 -1.83
CA GLY A 39 -10.45 12.92 -1.47
C GLY A 39 -9.10 13.61 -1.71
N LEU A 40 -7.99 12.86 -1.69
CA LEU A 40 -6.65 13.40 -1.91
C LEU A 40 -6.19 13.37 -3.37
N LYS A 41 -6.91 12.64 -4.24
CA LYS A 41 -6.46 12.33 -5.60
C LYS A 41 -6.03 13.57 -6.40
N ASP A 42 -6.87 14.60 -6.44
CA ASP A 42 -6.61 15.80 -7.24
C ASP A 42 -5.49 16.66 -6.65
N LEU A 43 -5.40 16.73 -5.32
CA LEU A 43 -4.33 17.44 -4.62
C LEU A 43 -2.97 16.80 -4.88
N VAL A 44 -2.89 15.47 -4.83
CA VAL A 44 -1.66 14.72 -5.14
C VAL A 44 -1.32 14.83 -6.64
N ALA A 45 -2.32 14.78 -7.52
CA ALA A 45 -2.11 14.92 -8.96
C ALA A 45 -1.51 16.29 -9.32
N ALA A 46 -1.92 17.35 -8.63
CA ALA A 46 -1.44 18.70 -8.87
C ALA A 46 0.06 18.91 -8.56
N THR A 47 0.70 18.00 -7.80
CA THR A 47 2.14 18.10 -7.47
C THR A 47 3.04 17.26 -8.38
N ARG A 48 2.48 16.57 -9.39
CA ARG A 48 3.25 15.70 -10.28
C ARG A 48 4.02 16.51 -11.33
N ASP A 49 5.17 15.99 -11.72
CA ASP A 49 5.99 16.49 -12.81
C ASP A 49 6.39 15.35 -13.78
N GLU A 50 7.20 15.66 -14.78
CA GLU A 50 7.68 14.70 -15.79
C GLU A 50 8.60 13.60 -15.23
N ASN A 51 9.15 13.78 -14.02
CA ASN A 51 10.08 12.85 -13.40
C ASN A 51 9.39 11.89 -12.42
N THR A 52 8.12 12.13 -12.10
CA THR A 52 7.33 11.27 -11.22
C THR A 52 6.90 10.00 -11.97
N LEU A 53 7.36 8.83 -11.50
CA LEU A 53 7.17 7.55 -12.20
C LEU A 53 6.04 6.67 -11.62
N SER A 54 5.64 6.90 -10.37
CA SER A 54 4.64 6.08 -9.67
C SER A 54 3.29 6.77 -9.55
N ASP A 55 2.20 6.00 -9.46
CA ASP A 55 0.86 6.51 -9.18
C ASP A 55 0.44 6.37 -7.71
N LEU A 56 -0.54 7.19 -7.30
CA LEU A 56 -1.15 7.14 -5.96
C LEU A 56 -1.72 5.74 -5.69
N GLY A 57 -1.36 5.16 -4.55
CA GLY A 57 -1.76 3.79 -4.17
C GLY A 57 -0.72 2.71 -4.50
N SER A 58 0.40 3.07 -5.13
CA SER A 58 1.58 2.20 -5.24
C SER A 58 2.20 1.94 -3.87
N PHE A 59 2.88 0.79 -3.71
CA PHE A 59 3.57 0.45 -2.45
C PHE A 59 4.64 1.49 -2.06
N GLY A 60 5.30 2.11 -3.03
CA GLY A 60 6.26 3.18 -2.83
C GLY A 60 6.22 4.21 -3.94
N GLY A 61 6.64 5.43 -3.62
CA GLY A 61 6.83 6.50 -4.59
C GLY A 61 8.12 6.32 -5.38
N LEU A 62 8.08 6.54 -6.68
CA LEU A 62 9.23 6.46 -7.59
C LEU A 62 9.41 7.81 -8.29
N TYR A 63 10.65 8.30 -8.27
CA TYR A 63 11.02 9.56 -8.90
C TYR A 63 12.35 9.40 -9.63
N LEU A 64 12.40 9.86 -10.88
CA LEU A 64 13.60 9.84 -11.71
C LEU A 64 14.51 11.00 -11.33
N VAL A 65 15.80 10.74 -11.11
CA VAL A 65 16.79 11.82 -10.97
C VAL A 65 16.92 12.54 -12.32
N PRO A 66 16.67 13.85 -12.41
CA PRO A 66 16.74 14.57 -13.67
C PRO A 66 18.12 14.46 -14.34
N PRO A 67 18.18 14.45 -15.67
CA PRO A 67 19.46 14.41 -16.38
C PRO A 67 20.29 15.66 -16.07
N GLY A 68 21.62 15.51 -16.09
CA GLY A 68 22.57 16.61 -15.86
C GLY A 68 23.06 16.75 -14.42
N VAL A 69 22.50 16.01 -13.46
CA VAL A 69 23.03 15.96 -12.09
C VAL A 69 24.26 15.05 -12.04
N ARG A 70 25.46 15.63 -11.94
CA ARG A 70 26.70 14.86 -11.74
C ARG A 70 26.82 14.41 -10.29
N ALA A 71 27.10 13.12 -10.10
CA ALA A 71 27.32 12.50 -8.79
C ALA A 71 26.21 12.85 -7.78
N PRO A 72 24.95 12.47 -8.05
CA PRO A 72 23.82 12.83 -7.19
C PRO A 72 23.99 12.23 -5.79
N VAL A 73 23.59 13.01 -4.78
CA VAL A 73 23.51 12.58 -3.38
C VAL A 73 22.06 12.74 -2.94
N LEU A 74 21.49 11.68 -2.37
CA LEU A 74 20.16 11.71 -1.79
C LEU A 74 20.26 12.19 -0.34
N VAL A 75 19.45 13.19 0.01
CA VAL A 75 19.24 13.65 1.39
C VAL A 75 17.76 13.49 1.71
N ALA A 76 17.45 12.90 2.87
CA ALA A 76 16.08 12.71 3.34
C ALA A 76 16.00 13.06 4.83
N SER A 77 14.83 13.52 5.26
CA SER A 77 14.47 13.83 6.66
C SER A 77 13.06 13.32 6.95
N ALA A 78 12.75 13.11 8.23
CA ALA A 78 11.42 12.78 8.70
C ALA A 78 11.11 13.65 9.92
N ASP A 79 10.11 14.53 9.78
CA ASP A 79 9.79 15.57 10.75
C ASP A 79 8.31 15.53 11.16
N GLY A 80 8.04 15.70 12.45
CA GLY A 80 6.68 15.77 13.01
C GLY A 80 6.21 17.21 13.19
N VAL A 81 4.89 17.37 13.36
CA VAL A 81 4.26 18.68 13.63
C VAL A 81 4.55 19.24 15.03
N GLY A 82 4.95 18.38 15.98
CA GLY A 82 5.14 18.74 17.38
C GLY A 82 3.84 19.00 18.14
N THR A 83 3.91 19.76 19.24
CA THR A 83 2.77 20.10 20.11
C THR A 83 1.82 21.15 19.51
N LYS A 84 1.94 21.46 18.23
CA LYS A 84 1.09 22.43 17.53
C LYS A 84 -0.30 21.87 17.23
N LEU A 85 -0.41 20.55 17.03
CA LEU A 85 -1.68 19.83 16.87
C LEU A 85 -2.17 19.27 18.20
#